data_AF-A0A914GS53-F1
#
_entry.id   AF-A0A914GS53-F1
#
_cell.length_a   1.000
_cell.length_b   1.000
_cell.length_c   1.000
_cell.angle_alpha   90.00
_cell.angle_beta   90.00
_cell.angle_gamma   90.00
#
_symmetry.space_group_name_H-M   'P 1'
#
loop_
_entity.id
_entity.type
_entity.pdbx_description
1 polymer ?
#
loop_
_entity_poly.entity_id
_entity_poly.type
_entity_poly.pdbx_seq_one_letter_code
_entity_poly.pdbx_strand_id
1 'polypeptide(L)'
;MVHLLGTYPSTRLEHPNSSSQCLQQQKQQLESDGAAAAAGQTIILNTNNNVNENSSKHLNSLSSKSFDTSTEISEGSIQAKISELVATSTRCKVTNEKDDDFNALLGEVMEAIGAGIYPQLCAEGSSGSYFVYNKHGKTIGIFKPKDEEPFADLNPKWPKYFQKMLCFCCFGRSCLIPNVGYLSETAASLVDERLRLFIVPKTRIVKLASPTFNYGRSWLHENPKIKGKEGSLQTFVEGYQSAEAFLNEWTNLGTEMNISAETEERFILLFQKLCVLDYVIRNTDRHNDNWLVRYAQDEPIQIAAIDNGLAFPVKHPEAASRFRTFPFAWASLSLAHKPLNQNLRQQLLTLLTPIFVHELCEELKKFFRYDREHNRYLTYSQIRVLRGQLWNLRDALEADEPPSEWVKREPIVVTRKYHKNPSSNDFEQWFRKMPCNYNHRGCC
;
A
#
# COMPACT_ATOMS: atom_id res chain seq x y z
N MET A 1 -68.43 -8.61 31.25
CA MET A 1 -68.98 -8.61 29.89
C MET A 1 -69.07 -7.15 29.44
N VAL A 2 -68.14 -6.79 28.56
CA VAL A 2 -67.97 -5.65 27.64
C VAL A 2 -68.86 -4.40 27.76
N HIS A 3 -68.17 -3.26 27.62
CA HIS A 3 -68.56 -1.86 27.39
C HIS A 3 -68.84 -0.99 28.62
N LEU A 4 -67.89 -0.08 28.91
CA LEU A 4 -68.17 1.29 29.33
C LEU A 4 -66.97 2.21 28.99
N LEU A 5 -67.31 3.33 28.35
CA LEU A 5 -66.47 4.49 28.03
C LEU A 5 -65.96 5.16 29.32
N GLY A 6 -64.76 5.74 29.26
CA GLY A 6 -64.22 6.56 30.35
C GLY A 6 -62.97 7.32 29.93
N THR A 7 -63.18 8.59 29.60
CA THR A 7 -62.24 9.68 29.35
C THR A 7 -61.18 9.87 30.44
N TYR A 8 -59.94 10.25 30.12
CA TYR A 8 -59.12 11.22 30.89
C TYR A 8 -58.00 11.87 30.03
N PRO A 9 -57.60 13.13 30.28
CA PRO A 9 -56.60 13.88 29.53
C PRO A 9 -55.21 13.99 30.23
N SER A 10 -54.21 14.30 29.39
CA SER A 10 -52.89 14.92 29.60
C SER A 10 -52.35 15.17 31.03
N THR A 11 -51.19 14.58 31.33
CA THR A 11 -50.15 15.19 32.18
C THR A 11 -48.74 14.87 31.66
N ARG A 12 -47.95 15.93 31.57
CA ARG A 12 -46.53 16.07 31.24
C ARG A 12 -45.64 15.34 32.28
N LEU A 13 -44.66 14.56 31.84
CA LEU A 13 -43.54 14.11 32.65
C LEU A 13 -42.23 14.38 31.89
N GLU A 14 -41.39 15.18 32.53
CA GLU A 14 -40.04 15.55 32.11
C GLU A 14 -39.08 14.35 32.24
N HIS A 15 -38.17 14.17 31.28
CA HIS A 15 -37.06 13.22 31.37
C HIS A 15 -35.74 13.99 31.59
N PRO A 16 -34.80 13.48 32.43
CA PRO A 16 -33.60 14.21 32.79
C PRO A 16 -32.48 14.08 31.75
N ASN A 17 -31.72 15.17 31.60
CA ASN A 17 -30.45 15.23 30.88
C ASN A 17 -29.41 14.25 31.45
N SER A 18 -29.05 13.21 30.68
CA SER A 18 -27.92 12.32 31.00
C SER A 18 -26.88 12.20 29.87
N SER A 19 -26.96 13.04 28.84
CA SER A 19 -26.05 12.99 27.67
C SER A 19 -24.85 13.94 27.76
N SER A 20 -24.81 14.85 28.73
CA SER A 20 -23.75 15.86 28.87
C SER A 20 -22.64 15.50 29.86
N GLN A 21 -22.86 14.55 30.78
CA GLN A 21 -21.81 14.10 31.74
C GLN A 21 -20.89 13.01 31.18
N CYS A 22 -21.35 12.21 30.20
CA CYS A 22 -20.54 11.16 29.58
C CYS A 22 -19.46 11.72 28.62
N LEU A 23 -19.72 12.89 28.01
CA LEU A 23 -18.79 13.59 27.12
C LEU A 23 -17.68 14.36 27.86
N GLN A 24 -17.89 14.73 29.13
CA GLN A 24 -16.86 15.37 29.95
C GLN A 24 -15.90 14.36 30.60
N GLN A 25 -16.36 13.14 30.92
CA GLN A 25 -15.46 12.08 31.42
C GLN A 25 -14.57 11.48 30.32
N GLN A 26 -15.01 11.41 29.07
CA GLN A 26 -14.15 10.98 27.95
C GLN A 26 -13.07 11.99 27.56
N LYS A 27 -13.25 13.28 27.87
CA LYS A 27 -12.26 14.31 27.57
C LYS A 27 -11.12 14.35 28.59
N GLN A 28 -11.37 13.97 29.83
CA GLN A 28 -10.34 13.90 30.89
C GLN A 28 -9.46 12.65 30.81
N GLN A 29 -9.91 11.57 30.16
CA GLN A 29 -9.10 10.34 29.99
C GLN A 29 -8.14 10.41 28.79
N LEU A 30 -8.39 11.29 27.82
CA LEU A 30 -7.49 11.54 26.68
C LEU A 30 -6.35 12.52 27.00
N GLU A 31 -6.47 13.30 28.07
CA GLU A 31 -5.44 14.25 28.51
C GLU A 31 -4.41 13.63 29.49
N SER A 32 -4.71 12.48 30.12
CA SER A 32 -3.76 11.77 30.99
C SER A 32 -2.79 10.86 30.24
N ASP A 33 -3.17 10.34 29.07
CA ASP A 33 -2.34 9.42 28.29
C ASP A 33 -1.37 10.17 27.34
N GLY A 34 -1.59 11.48 27.12
CA GLY A 34 -0.73 12.35 26.32
C GLY A 34 0.50 12.91 27.05
N ALA A 35 0.60 12.74 28.38
CA ALA A 35 1.68 13.30 29.19
C ALA A 35 2.85 12.33 29.46
N ALA A 36 2.74 11.04 29.07
CA ALA A 36 3.78 10.03 29.32
C ALA A 36 4.70 9.74 28.11
N ALA A 37 4.48 10.38 26.96
CA ALA A 37 5.31 10.21 25.75
C ALA A 37 6.33 11.34 25.52
N ALA A 38 6.51 12.25 26.50
CA ALA A 38 7.44 13.36 26.44
C ALA A 38 8.56 13.21 27.49
N ALA A 39 9.43 12.22 27.30
CA ALA A 39 10.71 12.15 28.00
C ALA A 39 11.74 11.42 27.13
N GLY A 40 12.10 12.02 26.00
CA GLY A 40 13.28 11.62 25.22
C GLY A 40 14.55 11.95 26.00
N GLN A 41 15.03 11.02 26.82
CA GLN A 41 16.37 11.09 27.39
C GLN A 41 17.40 10.87 26.28
N THR A 42 18.14 11.92 25.98
CA THR A 42 19.39 11.90 25.22
C THR A 42 20.38 10.94 25.90
N ILE A 43 20.64 9.78 25.29
CA ILE A 43 21.80 8.95 25.64
C ILE A 43 22.85 9.13 24.54
N ILE A 44 23.87 9.91 24.89
CA ILE A 44 25.15 9.98 24.20
C ILE A 44 25.88 8.66 24.47
N LEU A 45 26.13 7.85 23.43
CA LEU A 45 27.11 6.76 23.53
C LEU A 45 28.42 7.19 22.88
N ASN A 46 29.34 7.58 23.76
CA ASN A 46 30.78 7.67 23.53
C ASN A 46 31.31 6.35 22.96
N THR A 47 31.98 6.42 21.82
CA THR A 47 32.89 5.38 21.36
C THR A 47 34.25 5.59 22.03
N ASN A 48 34.70 4.62 22.82
CA ASN A 48 36.10 4.49 23.19
C ASN A 48 36.52 3.02 23.20
N ASN A 49 37.68 2.80 22.57
CA ASN A 49 38.36 1.55 22.29
C ASN A 49 38.64 0.69 23.55
N ASN A 50 38.68 -0.64 23.40
CA ASN A 50 39.96 -1.36 23.38
C ASN A 50 39.85 -2.89 23.28
N VAL A 51 40.83 -3.40 22.54
CA VAL A 51 41.38 -4.74 22.41
C VAL A 51 41.50 -5.49 23.74
N ASN A 52 41.16 -6.79 23.78
CA ASN A 52 42.07 -7.82 24.29
C ASN A 52 41.67 -9.27 23.99
N GLU A 53 42.73 -10.06 23.80
CA GLU A 53 42.82 -11.46 23.43
C GLU A 53 42.47 -12.45 24.55
N ASN A 54 42.37 -13.72 24.12
CA ASN A 54 42.58 -14.97 24.86
C ASN A 54 41.48 -15.43 25.81
N SER A 55 40.83 -16.55 25.50
CA SER A 55 41.33 -17.87 25.95
C SER A 55 40.46 -19.03 25.48
N SER A 56 41.16 -20.14 25.20
CA SER A 56 40.70 -21.35 24.53
C SER A 56 40.22 -22.44 25.49
N LYS A 57 39.51 -23.44 24.91
CA LYS A 57 39.40 -24.87 25.27
C LYS A 57 38.22 -25.35 26.14
N HIS A 58 37.25 -26.01 25.48
CA HIS A 58 36.93 -27.44 25.64
C HIS A 58 35.88 -27.83 24.57
N LEU A 59 36.23 -28.54 23.48
CA LEU A 59 36.12 -30.02 23.29
C LEU A 59 34.80 -30.62 23.83
N ASN A 60 34.01 -31.43 23.10
CA ASN A 60 34.08 -31.97 21.74
C ASN A 60 32.78 -32.77 21.47
N SER A 61 32.55 -33.06 20.19
CA SER A 61 31.78 -34.20 19.62
C SER A 61 30.31 -33.97 19.24
N LEU A 62 30.09 -33.76 17.94
CA LEU A 62 29.31 -34.68 17.11
C LEU A 62 29.58 -34.41 15.62
N SER A 63 30.20 -35.42 15.01
CA SER A 63 30.48 -35.72 13.60
C SER A 63 29.88 -34.84 12.49
N SER A 64 30.79 -34.23 11.73
CA SER A 64 30.91 -34.30 10.27
C SER A 64 29.66 -34.74 9.45
N LYS A 65 28.96 -33.76 8.90
CA LYS A 65 28.48 -33.82 7.51
C LYS A 65 28.93 -32.56 6.80
N SER A 66 29.89 -32.74 5.89
CA SER A 66 30.39 -31.75 4.95
C SER A 66 29.23 -31.10 4.19
N PHE A 67 29.04 -29.81 4.41
CA PHE A 67 28.30 -28.95 3.48
C PHE A 67 29.28 -28.59 2.37
N ASP A 68 29.18 -29.29 1.24
CA ASP A 68 29.76 -28.83 -0.01
C ASP A 68 28.95 -27.64 -0.50
N THR A 69 29.45 -26.44 -0.22
CA THR A 69 28.99 -25.19 -0.83
C THR A 69 30.19 -24.45 -1.39
N SER A 70 30.71 -24.97 -2.48
CA SER A 70 31.54 -24.22 -3.43
C SER A 70 31.17 -24.69 -4.83
N THR A 71 29.99 -24.30 -5.28
CA THR A 71 29.68 -24.24 -6.71
C THR A 71 29.74 -22.77 -7.08
N GLU A 72 30.75 -22.36 -7.82
CA GLU A 72 30.74 -21.07 -8.51
C GLU A 72 29.45 -20.98 -9.32
N ILE A 73 28.51 -20.15 -8.87
CA ILE A 73 27.22 -20.00 -9.51
C ILE A 73 27.45 -19.09 -10.71
N SER A 74 27.47 -19.65 -11.92
CA SER A 74 27.52 -18.85 -13.14
C SER A 74 26.30 -17.91 -13.23
N GLU A 75 26.49 -16.71 -13.79
CA GLU A 75 25.43 -15.70 -13.96
C GLU A 75 24.17 -16.28 -14.64
N GLY A 76 24.34 -17.24 -15.56
CA GLY A 76 23.23 -17.94 -16.23
C GLY A 76 22.37 -18.81 -15.30
N SER A 77 22.94 -19.37 -14.23
CA SER A 77 22.20 -20.15 -13.22
C SER A 77 21.40 -19.24 -12.28
N ILE A 78 21.91 -18.05 -11.98
CA ILE A 78 21.23 -17.04 -11.15
C ILE A 78 20.01 -16.50 -11.89
N GLN A 79 20.17 -16.10 -13.15
CA GLN A 79 19.06 -15.54 -13.94
C GLN A 79 17.90 -16.53 -14.13
N ALA A 80 18.21 -17.82 -14.30
CA ALA A 80 17.21 -18.88 -14.38
C ALA A 80 16.42 -19.03 -13.06
N LYS A 81 17.11 -18.99 -11.91
CA LYS A 81 16.46 -19.04 -10.59
C LYS A 81 15.62 -17.80 -10.30
N ILE A 82 16.10 -16.61 -10.67
CA ILE A 82 15.36 -15.35 -10.51
C ILE A 82 14.03 -15.39 -11.27
N SER A 83 14.03 -15.93 -12.49
CA SER A 83 12.81 -16.05 -13.32
C SER A 83 11.75 -16.99 -12.71
N GLU A 84 12.17 -17.98 -11.91
CA GLU A 84 11.28 -18.85 -11.14
C GLU A 84 10.69 -18.15 -9.90
N LEU A 85 11.44 -17.19 -9.34
CA LEU A 85 11.09 -16.51 -8.09
C LEU A 85 10.27 -15.24 -8.31
N VAL A 86 10.47 -14.53 -9.43
CA VAL A 86 9.66 -13.36 -9.81
C VAL A 86 8.42 -13.84 -10.56
N ALA A 87 7.31 -13.93 -9.85
CA ALA A 87 6.12 -14.56 -10.41
C ALA A 87 5.41 -13.72 -11.49
N THR A 88 5.72 -12.43 -11.55
CA THR A 88 5.21 -11.52 -12.57
C THR A 88 5.93 -11.66 -13.91
N SER A 89 7.24 -11.89 -13.94
CA SER A 89 8.03 -11.91 -15.18
C SER A 89 7.70 -13.12 -16.07
N THR A 90 7.38 -14.27 -15.47
CA THR A 90 7.08 -15.51 -16.20
C THR A 90 5.64 -15.60 -16.72
N ARG A 91 4.68 -14.85 -16.15
CA ARG A 91 3.24 -14.96 -16.49
C ARG A 91 2.60 -13.68 -16.99
N CYS A 92 3.22 -12.52 -16.76
CA CYS A 92 2.78 -11.24 -17.27
C CYS A 92 3.93 -10.64 -18.11
N LYS A 93 3.73 -10.52 -19.44
CA LYS A 93 4.62 -9.80 -20.38
C LYS A 93 4.68 -8.26 -20.13
N VAL A 94 4.42 -7.87 -18.89
CA VAL A 94 4.04 -6.53 -18.43
C VAL A 94 5.24 -5.82 -17.84
N THR A 95 6.16 -6.59 -17.27
CA THR A 95 7.48 -6.08 -16.93
C THR A 95 8.28 -5.98 -18.22
N ASN A 96 9.11 -4.96 -18.38
CA ASN A 96 10.17 -4.97 -19.39
C ASN A 96 10.82 -6.37 -19.38
N GLU A 97 11.06 -6.96 -20.56
CA GLU A 97 11.60 -8.34 -20.69
C GLU A 97 12.95 -8.52 -19.99
N LYS A 98 13.51 -7.43 -19.45
CA LYS A 98 14.67 -7.34 -18.58
C LYS A 98 14.42 -6.33 -17.45
N ASP A 99 13.74 -6.77 -16.38
CA ASP A 99 13.64 -5.99 -15.13
C ASP A 99 14.96 -6.10 -14.34
N ASP A 100 16.07 -5.73 -14.99
CA ASP A 100 17.43 -6.08 -14.57
C ASP A 100 17.78 -5.51 -13.20
N ASP A 101 17.39 -4.26 -12.93
CA ASP A 101 17.62 -3.62 -11.62
C ASP A 101 16.90 -4.39 -10.48
N PHE A 102 15.67 -4.87 -10.73
CA PHE A 102 14.92 -5.63 -9.75
C PHE A 102 15.49 -7.04 -9.58
N ASN A 103 15.92 -7.66 -10.68
CA ASN A 103 16.57 -8.95 -10.66
C ASN A 103 17.89 -8.90 -9.88
N ALA A 104 18.68 -7.83 -10.05
CA ALA A 104 19.90 -7.60 -9.29
C ALA A 104 19.60 -7.46 -7.78
N LEU A 105 18.59 -6.65 -7.41
CA LEU A 105 18.14 -6.51 -6.03
C LEU A 105 17.71 -7.86 -5.44
N LEU A 106 16.91 -8.65 -6.17
CA LEU A 106 16.50 -9.98 -5.71
C LEU A 106 17.71 -10.92 -5.56
N GLY A 107 18.68 -10.84 -6.47
CA GLY A 107 19.96 -11.55 -6.36
C GLY A 107 20.68 -11.23 -5.05
N GLU A 108 20.82 -9.94 -4.72
CA GLU A 108 21.43 -9.49 -3.46
C GLU A 108 20.69 -10.01 -2.21
N VAL A 109 19.34 -10.00 -2.25
CA VAL A 109 18.52 -10.55 -1.16
C VAL A 109 18.76 -12.04 -0.98
N MET A 110 18.83 -12.80 -2.09
CA MET A 110 19.08 -14.24 -2.06
C MET A 110 20.49 -14.56 -1.55
N GLU A 111 21.50 -13.81 -1.98
CA GLU A 111 22.88 -13.94 -1.49
C GLU A 111 22.94 -13.70 0.02
N ALA A 112 22.27 -12.65 0.51
CA ALA A 112 22.21 -12.35 1.94
C ALA A 112 21.59 -13.49 2.76
N ILE A 113 20.43 -13.99 2.32
CA ILE A 113 19.76 -15.14 2.97
C ILE A 113 20.66 -16.38 2.94
N GLY A 114 21.33 -16.64 1.82
CA GLY A 114 22.30 -17.74 1.68
C GLY A 114 23.50 -17.62 2.62
N ALA A 115 23.91 -16.39 2.94
CA ALA A 115 24.97 -16.07 3.89
C ALA A 115 24.50 -16.04 5.36
N GLY A 116 23.24 -16.37 5.64
CA GLY A 116 22.68 -16.36 7.00
C GLY A 116 22.24 -14.98 7.50
N ILE A 117 22.17 -13.97 6.61
CA ILE A 117 21.65 -12.65 6.91
C ILE A 117 20.16 -12.65 6.55
N TYR A 118 19.32 -12.84 7.57
CA TYR A 118 17.89 -13.05 7.37
C TYR A 118 17.08 -11.75 7.46
N PRO A 119 15.96 -11.66 6.72
CA PRO A 119 14.99 -10.57 6.87
C PRO A 119 14.51 -10.40 8.31
N GLN A 120 14.30 -9.18 8.75
CA GLN A 120 13.82 -8.88 10.11
C GLN A 120 12.43 -8.26 10.09
N LEU A 121 11.57 -8.71 11.01
CA LEU A 121 10.20 -8.20 11.14
C LEU A 121 10.22 -6.74 11.58
N CYS A 122 9.50 -5.89 10.83
CA CYS A 122 9.24 -4.52 11.23
C CYS A 122 8.32 -4.50 12.45
N ALA A 123 8.79 -3.85 13.52
CA ALA A 123 8.02 -3.69 14.77
C ALA A 123 6.72 -2.90 14.52
N GLU A 124 6.79 -1.89 13.66
CA GLU A 124 5.68 -0.99 13.34
C GLU A 124 4.75 -1.55 12.27
N GLY A 125 3.52 -1.03 12.20
CA GLY A 125 2.49 -1.48 11.27
C GLY A 125 1.72 -2.73 11.72
N SER A 126 0.68 -3.11 10.98
CA SER A 126 -0.28 -4.16 11.40
C SER A 126 -0.19 -5.50 10.65
N SER A 127 0.69 -5.59 9.65
CA SER A 127 1.00 -6.80 8.86
C SER A 127 2.37 -7.38 9.24
N GLY A 128 2.61 -8.62 8.83
CA GLY A 128 3.96 -9.16 8.69
C GLY A 128 4.68 -8.41 7.55
N SER A 129 5.65 -7.58 7.90
CA SER A 129 6.43 -6.80 6.93
C SER A 129 7.88 -6.88 7.36
N TYR A 130 8.77 -7.28 6.45
CA TYR A 130 10.14 -7.62 6.78
C TYR A 130 11.09 -6.70 6.02
N PHE A 131 12.04 -6.11 6.73
CA PHE A 131 13.21 -5.51 6.09
C PHE A 131 14.09 -6.62 5.55
N VAL A 132 14.42 -6.55 4.26
CA VAL A 132 15.36 -7.47 3.62
C VAL A 132 16.69 -6.76 3.39
N TYR A 133 17.77 -7.52 3.49
CA TYR A 133 19.13 -7.00 3.51
C TYR A 133 19.94 -7.52 2.34
N ASN A 134 21.02 -6.82 2.01
CA ASN A 134 22.11 -7.38 1.22
C ASN A 134 23.16 -8.06 2.12
N LYS A 135 24.21 -8.63 1.52
CA LYS A 135 25.31 -9.31 2.23
C LYS A 135 26.10 -8.41 3.20
N HIS A 136 25.97 -7.09 3.07
CA HIS A 136 26.61 -6.11 3.95
C HIS A 136 25.71 -5.70 5.13
N GLY A 137 24.51 -6.28 5.25
CA GLY A 137 23.54 -5.93 6.29
C GLY A 137 22.77 -4.63 6.03
N LYS A 138 22.90 -4.05 4.82
CA LYS A 138 22.16 -2.85 4.41
C LYS A 138 20.75 -3.23 4.00
N THR A 139 19.74 -2.48 4.46
CA THR A 139 18.35 -2.66 4.03
C THR A 139 18.20 -2.27 2.56
N ILE A 140 17.72 -3.20 1.73
CA ILE A 140 17.54 -2.98 0.29
C ILE A 140 16.09 -3.18 -0.17
N GLY A 141 15.24 -3.75 0.67
CA GLY A 141 13.83 -3.92 0.35
C GLY A 141 12.93 -4.16 1.55
N ILE A 142 11.63 -4.18 1.27
CA ILE A 142 10.57 -4.54 2.20
C ILE A 142 9.77 -5.68 1.59
N PHE A 143 9.73 -6.81 2.28
CA PHE A 143 8.96 -7.98 1.87
C PHE A 143 7.70 -8.14 2.73
N LYS A 144 6.54 -8.25 2.08
CA LYS A 144 5.23 -8.48 2.73
C LYS A 144 4.64 -9.82 2.24
N PRO A 145 4.79 -10.91 3.00
CA PRO A 145 4.25 -12.22 2.60
C PRO A 145 2.71 -12.24 2.66
N LYS A 146 2.08 -12.85 1.65
CA LYS A 146 0.62 -12.97 1.49
C LYS A 146 -0.05 -13.59 2.73
N ASP A 147 0.58 -14.60 3.31
CA ASP A 147 0.03 -15.39 4.41
C ASP A 147 0.18 -14.75 5.79
N GLU A 148 0.82 -13.58 5.89
CA GLU A 148 1.00 -12.81 7.13
C GLU A 148 0.35 -11.41 7.08
N GLU A 149 -0.52 -11.17 6.10
CA GLU A 149 -1.34 -9.95 6.01
C GLU A 149 -2.28 -9.79 7.23
N PRO A 150 -2.84 -8.59 7.49
CA PRO A 150 -3.61 -8.30 8.72
C PRO A 150 -4.72 -9.31 9.05
N PHE A 151 -5.34 -9.93 8.03
CA PHE A 151 -6.44 -10.89 8.17
C PHE A 151 -6.04 -12.35 7.87
N ALA A 152 -4.78 -12.60 7.53
CA ALA A 152 -4.26 -13.91 7.19
C ALA A 152 -3.99 -14.76 8.44
N ASP A 153 -4.02 -16.08 8.27
CA ASP A 153 -3.98 -17.04 9.38
C ASP A 153 -2.61 -17.07 10.09
N LEU A 154 -1.53 -16.63 9.42
CA LEU A 154 -0.17 -16.61 9.97
C LEU A 154 0.32 -15.20 10.31
N ASN A 155 -0.58 -14.22 10.49
CA ASN A 155 -0.16 -12.90 10.94
C ASN A 155 0.60 -12.99 12.28
N PRO A 156 1.88 -12.57 12.37
CA PRO A 156 2.67 -12.63 13.59
C PRO A 156 2.21 -11.61 14.66
N LYS A 157 1.41 -10.60 14.29
CA LYS A 157 0.95 -9.53 15.18
C LYS A 157 -0.39 -9.89 15.83
N TRP A 158 -0.31 -10.35 17.07
CA TRP A 158 -1.39 -10.87 17.92
C TRP A 158 -2.65 -9.97 18.13
N PRO A 159 -2.58 -8.61 18.18
CA PRO A 159 -3.73 -7.79 18.59
C PRO A 159 -4.97 -7.85 17.68
N LYS A 160 -4.85 -8.28 16.42
CA LYS A 160 -5.99 -8.33 15.47
C LYS A 160 -6.69 -9.68 15.34
N TYR A 161 -6.10 -10.79 15.81
CA TYR A 161 -6.86 -12.03 16.03
C TYR A 161 -8.00 -11.78 17.03
N PHE A 162 -7.72 -10.99 18.07
CA PHE A 162 -8.68 -10.59 19.09
C PHE A 162 -9.77 -9.62 18.54
N GLN A 163 -9.40 -8.68 17.66
CA GLN A 163 -10.37 -7.80 16.97
C GLN A 163 -11.24 -8.56 15.94
N LYS A 164 -10.69 -9.56 15.24
CA LYS A 164 -11.42 -10.49 14.34
C LYS A 164 -12.46 -11.33 15.11
N MET A 165 -12.19 -11.66 16.38
CA MET A 165 -13.08 -12.42 17.25
C MET A 165 -14.19 -11.59 17.93
N LEU A 166 -14.01 -10.27 18.15
CA LEU A 166 -14.92 -9.46 18.99
C LEU A 166 -15.84 -8.47 18.26
N CYS A 167 -15.69 -8.22 16.94
CA CYS A 167 -16.51 -7.21 16.24
C CYS A 167 -16.88 -7.60 14.78
N PHE A 168 -17.84 -8.52 14.64
CA PHE A 168 -18.34 -9.06 13.37
C PHE A 168 -19.07 -8.03 12.46
N CYS A 169 -19.34 -6.80 12.93
CA CYS A 169 -20.15 -5.80 12.18
C CYS A 169 -19.47 -4.46 11.88
N CYS A 170 -18.25 -4.18 12.38
CA CYS A 170 -17.66 -2.83 12.33
C CYS A 170 -16.23 -2.72 11.77
N PHE A 171 -15.56 -3.83 11.45
CA PHE A 171 -14.15 -3.80 11.01
C PHE A 171 -13.96 -4.54 9.68
N GLY A 172 -13.77 -3.76 8.62
CA GLY A 172 -13.39 -4.26 7.29
C GLY A 172 -13.66 -3.23 6.21
N ARG A 173 -12.73 -3.09 5.26
CA ARG A 173 -12.99 -2.36 4.01
C ARG A 173 -13.81 -3.28 3.10
N SER A 174 -15.13 -3.30 3.24
CA SER A 174 -16.03 -4.19 2.47
C SER A 174 -15.97 -3.99 0.95
N CYS A 175 -15.35 -2.90 0.51
CA CYS A 175 -15.03 -2.63 -0.88
C CYS A 175 -13.72 -3.26 -1.37
N LEU A 176 -12.89 -3.83 -0.48
CA LEU A 176 -11.65 -4.52 -0.81
C LEU A 176 -11.82 -6.03 -0.70
N ILE A 177 -10.98 -6.75 -1.45
CA ILE A 177 -10.89 -8.20 -1.38
C ILE A 177 -9.87 -8.52 -0.26
N PRO A 178 -10.16 -9.46 0.65
CA PRO A 178 -9.21 -9.82 1.71
C PRO A 178 -7.99 -10.57 1.15
N ASN A 179 -6.85 -10.48 1.84
CA ASN A 179 -5.61 -11.25 1.58
C ASN A 179 -5.01 -11.08 0.15
N VAL A 180 -5.19 -9.90 -0.45
CA VAL A 180 -4.61 -9.55 -1.76
C VAL A 180 -3.79 -8.26 -1.72
N GLY A 181 -3.33 -7.85 -0.53
CA GLY A 181 -2.53 -6.63 -0.36
C GLY A 181 -1.27 -6.67 -1.22
N TYR A 182 -0.57 -7.80 -1.27
CA TYR A 182 0.61 -7.98 -2.12
C TYR A 182 0.35 -7.78 -3.63
N LEU A 183 -0.85 -8.13 -4.12
CA LEU A 183 -1.27 -7.84 -5.49
C LEU A 183 -1.50 -6.35 -5.67
N SER A 184 -2.14 -5.69 -4.70
CA SER A 184 -2.38 -4.24 -4.72
C SER A 184 -1.06 -3.45 -4.74
N GLU A 185 -0.10 -3.82 -3.91
CA GLU A 185 1.25 -3.23 -3.86
C GLU A 185 1.96 -3.30 -5.23
N THR A 186 1.97 -4.50 -5.83
CA THR A 186 2.61 -4.72 -7.13
C THR A 186 1.86 -4.00 -8.24
N ALA A 187 0.52 -4.04 -8.25
CA ALA A 187 -0.29 -3.35 -9.25
C ALA A 187 -0.13 -1.83 -9.19
N ALA A 188 0.09 -1.24 -8.01
CA ALA A 188 0.39 0.18 -7.89
C ALA A 188 1.72 0.55 -8.59
N SER A 189 2.76 -0.27 -8.42
CA SER A 189 4.03 -0.11 -9.14
C SER A 189 3.86 -0.26 -10.65
N LEU A 190 3.02 -1.20 -11.12
CA LEU A 190 2.72 -1.34 -12.55
C LEU A 190 1.97 -0.12 -13.10
N VAL A 191 0.96 0.39 -12.38
CA VAL A 191 0.21 1.59 -12.79
C VAL A 191 1.12 2.82 -12.84
N ASP A 192 2.00 2.98 -11.85
CA ASP A 192 3.01 4.05 -11.80
C ASP A 192 3.90 4.05 -13.05
N GLU A 193 4.44 2.89 -13.44
CA GLU A 193 5.27 2.72 -14.63
C GLU A 193 4.47 3.01 -15.91
N ARG A 194 3.23 2.48 -16.01
CA ARG A 194 2.36 2.68 -17.18
C ARG A 194 1.94 4.14 -17.36
N LEU A 195 1.72 4.87 -16.27
CA LEU A 195 1.39 6.30 -16.26
C LEU A 195 2.62 7.22 -16.29
N ARG A 196 3.83 6.66 -16.19
CA ARG A 196 5.12 7.37 -16.18
C ARG A 196 5.23 8.36 -15.01
N LEU A 197 4.72 7.96 -13.85
CA LEU A 197 4.74 8.79 -12.64
C LEU A 197 6.11 8.68 -11.95
N PHE A 198 6.64 7.46 -11.81
CA PHE A 198 7.94 7.13 -11.25
C PHE A 198 8.10 7.61 -9.80
N ILE A 199 7.07 7.37 -8.99
CA ILE A 199 7.04 7.70 -7.56
C ILE A 199 6.81 6.48 -6.67
N VAL A 200 6.37 5.34 -7.21
CA VAL A 200 6.28 4.09 -6.44
C VAL A 200 7.62 3.36 -6.51
N PRO A 201 8.30 3.09 -5.38
CA PRO A 201 9.48 2.23 -5.39
C PRO A 201 9.13 0.87 -6.01
N LYS A 202 10.00 0.40 -6.92
CA LYS A 202 9.70 -0.75 -7.75
C LYS A 202 9.28 -1.94 -6.90
N THR A 203 8.11 -2.51 -7.21
CA THR A 203 7.50 -3.58 -6.42
C THR A 203 7.07 -4.73 -7.33
N ARG A 204 7.41 -5.96 -6.96
CA ARG A 204 7.02 -7.19 -7.68
C ARG A 204 6.58 -8.29 -6.73
N ILE A 205 5.86 -9.27 -7.28
CA ILE A 205 5.58 -10.53 -6.57
C ILE A 205 6.83 -11.39 -6.64
N VAL A 206 7.33 -11.78 -5.48
CA VAL A 206 8.45 -12.72 -5.35
C VAL A 206 8.07 -13.86 -4.42
N LYS A 207 8.86 -14.93 -4.48
CA LYS A 207 8.82 -16.02 -3.50
C LYS A 207 10.12 -16.07 -2.71
N LEU A 208 10.06 -15.87 -1.40
CA LEU A 208 11.23 -15.91 -0.50
C LEU A 208 11.06 -16.96 0.58
N ALA A 209 12.17 -17.59 0.99
CA ALA A 209 12.21 -18.52 2.11
C ALA A 209 13.22 -18.00 3.13
N SER A 210 12.80 -17.83 4.38
CA SER A 210 13.67 -17.39 5.47
C SER A 210 13.21 -18.01 6.78
N PRO A 211 14.10 -18.51 7.66
CA PRO A 211 13.72 -19.01 8.98
C PRO A 211 13.05 -17.96 9.87
N THR A 212 13.19 -16.67 9.56
CA THR A 212 12.58 -15.58 10.32
C THR A 212 11.11 -15.31 9.98
N PHE A 213 10.56 -15.89 8.91
CA PHE A 213 9.14 -15.76 8.58
C PHE A 213 8.27 -16.66 9.48
N ASN A 214 6.97 -16.38 9.57
CA ASN A 214 6.06 -17.13 10.44
C ASN A 214 5.44 -18.34 9.72
N TYR A 215 5.90 -19.56 10.01
CA TYR A 215 5.46 -20.79 9.32
C TYR A 215 4.33 -21.59 10.00
N GLY A 216 3.80 -21.13 11.14
CA GLY A 216 2.82 -21.89 11.93
C GLY A 216 3.43 -23.15 12.57
N ARG A 217 2.85 -23.60 13.70
CA ARG A 217 3.46 -24.66 14.55
C ARG A 217 3.55 -26.03 13.87
N SER A 218 2.55 -26.40 13.05
CA SER A 218 2.51 -27.73 12.41
C SER A 218 3.64 -27.93 11.39
N TRP A 219 4.10 -26.85 10.74
CA TRP A 219 5.11 -26.96 9.69
C TRP A 219 6.50 -27.33 10.24
N LEU A 220 6.85 -26.87 11.45
CA LEU A 220 8.13 -27.20 12.11
C LEU A 220 8.31 -28.71 12.35
N HIS A 221 7.23 -29.50 12.37
CA HIS A 221 7.28 -30.93 12.64
C HIS A 221 7.36 -31.80 11.37
N GLU A 222 6.99 -31.28 10.20
CA GLU A 222 6.72 -32.10 9.01
C GLU A 222 7.72 -31.90 7.86
N ASN A 223 8.53 -30.83 7.84
CA ASN A 223 9.44 -30.56 6.72
C ASN A 223 10.79 -29.93 7.13
N PRO A 224 11.95 -30.53 6.75
CA PRO A 224 13.26 -29.93 7.01
C PRO A 224 13.62 -28.77 6.05
N LYS A 225 12.91 -28.59 4.93
CA LYS A 225 13.19 -27.54 3.92
C LYS A 225 12.16 -26.42 3.97
N ILE A 226 12.57 -25.23 4.40
CA ILE A 226 11.74 -24.01 4.51
C ILE A 226 10.97 -23.74 3.23
N LYS A 227 9.63 -23.69 3.34
CA LYS A 227 8.74 -23.38 2.22
C LYS A 227 8.89 -21.92 1.83
N GLY A 228 9.06 -21.64 0.55
CA GLY A 228 9.00 -20.26 0.05
C GLY A 228 7.60 -19.66 0.21
N LYS A 229 7.53 -18.46 0.77
CA LYS A 229 6.32 -17.63 0.88
C LYS A 229 6.25 -16.65 -0.27
N GLU A 230 5.08 -16.54 -0.88
CA GLU A 230 4.81 -15.54 -1.91
C GLU A 230 4.40 -14.22 -1.25
N GLY A 231 4.84 -13.10 -1.81
CA GLY A 231 4.55 -11.78 -1.28
C GLY A 231 5.05 -10.68 -2.20
N SER A 232 4.78 -9.43 -1.84
CA SER A 232 5.31 -8.27 -2.55
C SER A 232 6.68 -7.92 -1.98
N LEU A 233 7.68 -7.78 -2.84
CA LEU A 233 8.98 -7.20 -2.51
C LEU A 233 9.07 -5.82 -3.16
N GLN A 234 9.19 -4.79 -2.33
CA GLN A 234 9.35 -3.40 -2.72
C GLN A 234 10.78 -2.96 -2.44
N THR A 235 11.40 -2.23 -3.37
CA THR A 235 12.72 -1.60 -3.17
C THR A 235 12.67 -0.61 -2.01
N PHE A 236 13.67 -0.67 -1.13
CA PHE A 236 13.81 0.27 -0.02
C PHE A 236 14.41 1.59 -0.52
N VAL A 237 13.93 2.72 0.00
CA VAL A 237 14.39 4.06 -0.37
C VAL A 237 15.06 4.75 0.81
N GLU A 238 16.31 5.19 0.62
CA GLU A 238 17.15 5.77 1.68
C GLU A 238 17.09 7.29 1.73
N GLY A 239 17.19 7.85 2.94
CA GLY A 239 17.18 9.31 3.17
C GLY A 239 15.80 9.95 3.06
N TYR A 240 14.74 9.14 3.13
CA TYR A 240 13.35 9.58 3.09
C TYR A 240 12.79 9.71 4.51
N GLN A 241 11.98 10.74 4.74
CA GLN A 241 11.16 10.90 5.95
C GLN A 241 9.67 10.88 5.59
N SER A 242 8.78 10.72 6.57
CA SER A 242 7.34 10.79 6.30
C SER A 242 6.95 12.18 5.81
N ALA A 243 5.94 12.24 4.95
CA ALA A 243 5.44 13.52 4.50
C ALA A 243 4.79 14.33 5.63
N GLU A 244 4.25 13.67 6.67
CA GLU A 244 3.79 14.36 7.88
C GLU A 244 4.94 15.13 8.54
N ALA A 245 6.08 14.48 8.79
CA ALA A 245 7.25 15.12 9.37
C ALA A 245 7.73 16.28 8.49
N PHE A 246 7.88 16.03 7.18
CA PHE A 246 8.33 17.05 6.24
C PHE A 246 7.38 18.26 6.11
N LEU A 247 6.07 18.05 6.07
CA LEU A 247 5.09 19.14 5.96
C LEU A 247 5.03 19.97 7.25
N ASN A 248 5.23 19.34 8.40
CA ASN A 248 5.34 20.04 9.69
C ASN A 248 6.61 20.90 9.73
N GLU A 249 7.76 20.35 9.30
CA GLU A 249 9.00 21.11 9.15
C GLU A 249 8.81 22.29 8.19
N TRP A 250 8.24 22.06 7.00
CA TRP A 250 7.96 23.12 6.02
C TRP A 250 7.10 24.23 6.60
N THR A 251 6.02 23.88 7.30
CA THR A 251 5.08 24.88 7.83
C THR A 251 5.69 25.69 8.98
N ASN A 252 6.43 25.02 9.88
CA ASN A 252 7.00 25.65 11.07
C ASN A 252 8.28 26.44 10.76
N LEU A 253 9.09 25.96 9.81
CA LEU A 253 10.39 26.52 9.43
C LEU A 253 10.32 27.28 8.09
N GLY A 254 9.13 27.69 7.64
CA GLY A 254 8.88 28.14 6.25
C GLY A 254 9.89 29.13 5.66
N THR A 255 10.46 30.03 6.46
CA THR A 255 11.51 30.97 6.04
C THR A 255 12.95 30.47 6.24
N GLU A 256 13.17 29.47 7.11
CA GLU A 256 14.50 28.94 7.44
C GLU A 256 14.94 27.78 6.53
N MET A 257 14.00 27.04 5.91
CA MET A 257 14.35 25.93 5.01
C MET A 257 14.98 26.39 3.68
N ASN A 258 14.96 27.69 3.35
CA ASN A 258 15.50 28.28 2.12
C ASN A 258 15.18 27.45 0.85
N ILE A 259 13.92 27.04 0.71
CA ILE A 259 13.47 26.21 -0.42
C ILE A 259 13.39 27.10 -1.65
N SER A 260 14.16 26.75 -2.69
CA SER A 260 14.12 27.48 -3.96
C SER A 260 12.76 27.31 -4.64
N ALA A 261 12.37 28.28 -5.47
CA ALA A 261 11.14 28.18 -6.26
C ALA A 261 11.11 26.94 -7.18
N GLU A 262 12.27 26.52 -7.70
CA GLU A 262 12.40 25.31 -8.51
C GLU A 262 12.13 24.04 -7.69
N THR A 263 12.66 23.98 -6.47
CA THR A 263 12.41 22.87 -5.54
C THR A 263 10.93 22.79 -5.16
N GLU A 264 10.28 23.93 -4.89
CA GLU A 264 8.85 23.97 -4.60
C GLU A 264 8.02 23.50 -5.80
N GLU A 265 8.31 23.99 -7.01
CA GLU A 265 7.61 23.56 -8.23
C GLU A 265 7.75 22.05 -8.47
N ARG A 266 8.96 21.52 -8.28
CA ARG A 266 9.23 20.08 -8.38
C ARG A 266 8.45 19.29 -7.33
N PHE A 267 8.39 19.77 -6.09
CA PHE A 267 7.62 19.12 -5.03
C PHE A 267 6.14 19.07 -5.36
N ILE A 268 5.56 20.18 -5.84
CA ILE A 268 4.16 20.24 -6.28
C ILE A 268 3.90 19.27 -7.42
N LEU A 269 4.80 19.20 -8.42
CA LEU A 269 4.69 18.24 -9.53
C LEU A 269 4.67 16.79 -9.02
N LEU A 270 5.57 16.43 -8.11
CA LEU A 270 5.63 15.08 -7.53
C LEU A 270 4.38 14.77 -6.69
N PHE A 271 3.88 15.74 -5.93
CA PHE A 271 2.64 15.63 -5.17
C PHE A 271 1.43 15.42 -6.10
N GLN A 272 1.38 16.13 -7.23
CA GLN A 272 0.32 15.94 -8.23
C GLN A 272 0.39 14.55 -8.87
N LYS A 273 1.60 14.01 -9.10
CA LYS A 273 1.76 12.61 -9.52
C LYS A 273 1.24 11.62 -8.48
N LEU A 274 1.46 11.87 -7.19
CA LEU A 274 0.89 11.08 -6.09
C LEU A 274 -0.65 11.11 -6.13
N CYS A 275 -1.25 12.29 -6.33
CA CYS A 275 -2.69 12.44 -6.46
C CYS A 275 -3.24 11.62 -7.65
N VAL A 276 -2.55 11.65 -8.79
CA VAL A 276 -2.92 10.86 -9.98
C VAL A 276 -2.89 9.37 -9.69
N LEU A 277 -1.80 8.86 -9.09
CA LEU A 277 -1.67 7.46 -8.71
C LEU A 277 -2.83 7.02 -7.81
N ASP A 278 -3.00 7.71 -6.68
CA ASP A 278 -4.00 7.34 -5.67
C ASP A 278 -5.42 7.43 -6.21
N TYR A 279 -5.70 8.43 -7.06
CA TYR A 279 -7.00 8.57 -7.71
C TYR A 279 -7.26 7.37 -8.64
N VAL A 280 -6.32 7.03 -9.52
CA VAL A 280 -6.47 5.93 -10.48
C VAL A 280 -6.67 4.59 -9.77
N ILE A 281 -5.81 4.26 -8.80
CA ILE A 281 -5.92 2.98 -8.07
C ILE A 281 -7.04 2.97 -7.03
N ARG A 282 -7.67 4.13 -6.78
CA ARG A 282 -8.61 4.40 -5.69
C ARG A 282 -8.05 3.89 -4.36
N ASN A 283 -6.91 4.44 -3.96
CA ASN A 283 -6.29 4.12 -2.67
C ASN A 283 -7.25 4.49 -1.53
N THR A 284 -7.43 3.57 -0.58
CA THR A 284 -8.37 3.74 0.55
C THR A 284 -7.65 3.98 1.87
N ASP A 285 -6.32 4.08 1.86
CA ASP A 285 -5.48 4.25 3.05
C ASP A 285 -4.26 5.18 2.84
N ARG A 286 -4.37 6.18 1.95
CA ARG A 286 -3.35 7.22 1.87
C ARG A 286 -3.55 8.26 2.97
N HIS A 287 -2.63 8.26 3.94
CA HIS A 287 -2.39 9.34 4.91
C HIS A 287 -0.95 9.83 4.81
N ASN A 288 -0.60 10.89 5.55
CA ASN A 288 0.70 11.59 5.41
C ASN A 288 1.92 10.79 5.90
N ASP A 289 1.72 9.70 6.64
CA ASP A 289 2.80 8.75 6.95
C ASP A 289 3.08 7.76 5.80
N ASN A 290 2.10 7.54 4.93
CA ASN A 290 2.17 6.53 3.87
C ASN A 290 2.75 7.06 2.56
N TRP A 291 3.30 8.27 2.55
CA TRP A 291 4.15 8.73 1.45
C TRP A 291 5.31 9.48 2.04
N LEU A 292 6.46 9.33 1.41
CA LEU A 292 7.72 9.81 1.95
C LEU A 292 8.27 10.93 1.09
N VAL A 293 9.05 11.81 1.72
CA VAL A 293 9.78 12.90 1.05
C VAL A 293 11.26 12.79 1.39
N ARG A 294 12.10 12.88 0.36
CA ARG A 294 13.55 13.08 0.53
C ARG A 294 13.89 14.49 0.08
N TYR A 295 14.42 15.27 1.02
CA TYR A 295 14.87 16.62 0.78
C TYR A 295 16.28 16.79 1.36
N ALA A 296 17.22 17.20 0.51
CA ALA A 296 18.57 17.62 0.88
C ALA A 296 18.91 18.86 0.04
N GLN A 297 19.61 19.84 0.61
CA GLN A 297 19.82 21.16 -0.03
C GLN A 297 20.44 21.08 -1.43
N ASP A 298 21.33 20.12 -1.67
CA ASP A 298 22.05 19.95 -2.94
C ASP A 298 21.47 18.84 -3.84
N GLU A 299 20.32 18.27 -3.48
CA GLU A 299 19.69 17.20 -4.25
C GLU A 299 18.26 17.55 -4.69
N PRO A 300 17.83 17.11 -5.89
CA PRO A 300 16.45 17.30 -6.31
C PRO A 300 15.50 16.60 -5.32
N ILE A 301 14.51 17.33 -4.81
CA ILE A 301 13.47 16.76 -3.93
C ILE A 301 12.78 15.57 -4.60
N GLN A 302 12.46 14.53 -3.82
CA GLN A 302 11.83 13.30 -4.29
C GLN A 302 10.65 12.91 -3.40
N ILE A 303 9.66 12.21 -3.98
CA ILE A 303 8.54 11.59 -3.26
C ILE A 303 8.54 10.10 -3.54
N ALA A 304 8.28 9.30 -2.51
CA ALA A 304 8.02 7.88 -2.63
C ALA A 304 6.62 7.51 -2.11
N ALA A 305 5.78 6.93 -2.97
CA ALA A 305 4.45 6.42 -2.61
C ALA A 305 4.55 4.96 -2.14
N ILE A 306 4.53 4.76 -0.83
CA ILE A 306 4.68 3.45 -0.19
C ILE A 306 3.33 2.91 0.32
N ASP A 307 3.30 1.67 0.80
CA ASP A 307 2.12 1.05 1.44
C ASP A 307 0.81 1.16 0.60
N ASN A 308 0.85 0.62 -0.61
CA ASN A 308 -0.26 0.63 -1.57
C ASN A 308 -1.13 -0.63 -1.47
N GLY A 309 -1.02 -1.39 -0.37
CA GLY A 309 -1.72 -2.66 -0.17
C GLY A 309 -3.25 -2.57 -0.07
N LEU A 310 -3.81 -1.37 0.08
CA LEU A 310 -5.23 -1.14 0.33
C LEU A 310 -5.88 -0.28 -0.76
N ALA A 311 -5.65 -0.67 -2.02
CA ALA A 311 -6.20 -0.06 -3.23
C ALA A 311 -6.97 -1.08 -4.08
N PHE A 312 -7.40 -0.66 -5.27
CA PHE A 312 -8.16 -1.45 -6.24
C PHE A 312 -9.46 -2.05 -5.69
N PRO A 313 -10.41 -1.24 -5.21
CA PRO A 313 -11.66 -1.75 -4.66
C PRO A 313 -12.60 -2.33 -5.73
N VAL A 314 -13.42 -3.31 -5.34
CA VAL A 314 -14.44 -3.94 -6.20
C VAL A 314 -15.66 -3.06 -6.43
N LYS A 315 -15.86 -2.06 -5.56
CA LYS A 315 -16.91 -1.05 -5.63
C LYS A 315 -16.41 0.23 -4.98
N HIS A 316 -16.90 1.38 -5.42
CA HIS A 316 -16.63 2.62 -4.69
C HIS A 316 -17.16 2.52 -3.26
N PRO A 317 -16.41 3.02 -2.25
CA PRO A 317 -16.91 3.09 -0.88
C PRO A 317 -18.30 3.71 -0.82
N GLU A 318 -19.23 2.98 -0.21
CA GLU A 318 -20.59 3.45 -0.03
C GLU A 318 -20.60 4.53 1.06
N ALA A 319 -20.99 5.76 0.71
CA ALA A 319 -21.33 6.78 1.72
C ALA A 319 -22.47 6.30 2.66
N ALA A 320 -23.28 5.31 2.21
CA ALA A 320 -24.32 4.67 2.99
C ALA A 320 -23.78 3.83 4.16
N SER A 321 -22.52 3.39 4.13
CA SER A 321 -21.81 2.98 5.34
C SER A 321 -21.47 4.25 6.12
N ARG A 322 -22.44 4.76 6.89
CA ARG A 322 -22.39 6.02 7.67
C ARG A 322 -21.19 6.15 8.63
N PHE A 323 -20.31 5.17 8.68
CA PHE A 323 -19.19 5.08 9.61
C PHE A 323 -17.80 5.27 8.97
N ARG A 324 -17.59 5.10 7.65
CA ARG A 324 -16.27 5.34 6.98
C ARG A 324 -16.38 5.71 5.50
N THR A 325 -15.86 6.89 5.12
CA THR A 325 -15.91 7.43 3.74
C THR A 325 -14.62 7.27 2.92
N PHE A 326 -13.54 6.70 3.50
CA PHE A 326 -12.20 6.56 2.90
C PHE A 326 -11.81 7.74 1.98
N PRO A 327 -11.78 8.97 2.51
CA PRO A 327 -11.37 10.14 1.74
C PRO A 327 -9.88 10.06 1.42
N PHE A 328 -9.47 10.76 0.35
CA PHE A 328 -8.06 11.00 0.10
C PHE A 328 -7.57 12.09 1.05
N ALA A 329 -6.72 11.77 2.03
CA ALA A 329 -6.29 12.73 3.05
C ALA A 329 -5.57 13.94 2.43
N TRP A 330 -4.84 13.74 1.33
CA TRP A 330 -4.15 14.83 0.63
C TRP A 330 -5.09 15.87 0.01
N ALA A 331 -6.38 15.57 -0.17
CA ALA A 331 -7.34 16.51 -0.78
C ALA A 331 -7.59 17.75 0.09
N SER A 332 -7.33 17.68 1.41
CA SER A 332 -7.41 18.83 2.30
C SER A 332 -6.14 19.68 2.35
N LEU A 333 -5.04 19.23 1.73
CA LEU A 333 -3.80 20.00 1.68
C LEU A 333 -3.94 21.18 0.72
N SER A 334 -3.33 22.32 1.05
CA SER A 334 -3.28 23.49 0.16
C SER A 334 -2.67 23.15 -1.20
N LEU A 335 -1.72 22.21 -1.24
CA LEU A 335 -1.11 21.68 -2.46
C LEU A 335 -2.14 21.09 -3.44
N ALA A 336 -3.21 20.46 -2.96
CA ALA A 336 -4.26 19.88 -3.80
C ALA A 336 -5.17 20.93 -4.45
N HIS A 337 -5.12 22.17 -4.00
CA HIS A 337 -5.87 23.29 -4.55
C HIS A 337 -5.06 24.07 -5.60
N LYS A 338 -3.75 23.81 -5.74
CA LYS A 338 -2.93 24.42 -6.79
C LYS A 338 -3.34 23.88 -8.17
N PRO A 339 -3.33 24.72 -9.23
CA PRO A 339 -3.57 24.27 -10.60
C PRO A 339 -2.63 23.12 -11.01
N LEU A 340 -3.13 22.21 -11.84
CA LEU A 340 -2.32 21.09 -12.29
C LEU A 340 -1.15 21.58 -13.15
N ASN A 341 0.02 20.98 -12.96
CA ASN A 341 1.18 21.25 -13.81
C ASN A 341 0.82 20.93 -15.27
N GLN A 342 0.98 21.91 -16.16
CA GLN A 342 0.49 21.80 -17.54
C GLN A 342 1.24 20.75 -18.36
N ASN A 343 2.52 20.50 -18.07
CA ASN A 343 3.29 19.43 -18.72
C ASN A 343 2.77 18.05 -18.29
N LEU A 344 2.51 17.86 -16.99
CA LEU A 344 1.89 16.63 -16.48
C LEU A 344 0.50 16.43 -17.07
N ARG A 345 -0.33 17.48 -17.11
CA ARG A 345 -1.67 17.46 -17.70
C ARG A 345 -1.64 17.00 -19.16
N GLN A 346 -0.80 17.63 -19.99
CA GLN A 346 -0.68 17.29 -21.41
C GLN A 346 -0.13 15.88 -21.63
N GLN A 347 0.85 15.46 -20.82
CA GLN A 347 1.38 14.09 -20.84
C GLN A 347 0.29 13.07 -20.55
N LEU A 348 -0.51 13.29 -19.50
CA LEU A 348 -1.60 12.39 -19.12
C LEU A 348 -2.72 12.37 -20.16
N LEU A 349 -3.14 13.52 -20.69
CA LEU A 349 -4.16 13.59 -21.75
C LEU A 349 -3.73 12.85 -23.03
N THR A 350 -2.46 12.98 -23.41
CA THR A 350 -1.89 12.27 -24.57
C THR A 350 -1.85 10.76 -24.34
N LEU A 351 -1.59 10.34 -23.10
CA LEU A 351 -1.49 8.94 -22.73
C LEU A 351 -2.85 8.26 -22.57
N LEU A 352 -3.82 8.92 -21.91
CA LEU A 352 -5.13 8.39 -21.53
C LEU A 352 -6.10 8.27 -22.72
N THR A 353 -5.70 7.54 -23.74
CA THR A 353 -6.52 7.15 -24.89
C THR A 353 -7.37 5.92 -24.56
N PRO A 354 -8.45 5.63 -25.32
CA PRO A 354 -9.22 4.40 -25.14
C PRO A 354 -8.37 3.13 -25.24
N ILE A 355 -7.41 3.11 -26.18
CA ILE A 355 -6.50 1.96 -26.35
C ILE A 355 -5.62 1.77 -25.12
N PHE A 356 -5.01 2.83 -24.60
CA PHE A 356 -4.22 2.76 -23.37
C PHE A 356 -5.04 2.26 -22.18
N VAL A 357 -6.24 2.83 -21.96
CA VAL A 357 -7.14 2.42 -20.87
C VAL A 357 -7.54 0.95 -21.02
N HIS A 358 -7.82 0.50 -22.24
CA HIS A 358 -8.14 -0.89 -22.53
C HIS A 358 -6.97 -1.82 -22.19
N GLU A 359 -5.76 -1.50 -22.66
CA GLU A 359 -4.56 -2.31 -22.44
C GLU A 359 -4.19 -2.39 -20.96
N LEU A 360 -4.16 -1.27 -20.25
CA LEU A 360 -3.90 -1.22 -18.80
C LEU A 360 -4.92 -2.05 -18.02
N CYS A 361 -6.21 -1.95 -18.37
CA CYS A 361 -7.25 -2.74 -17.72
C CYS A 361 -7.12 -4.25 -18.01
N GLU A 362 -6.82 -4.63 -19.25
CA GLU A 362 -6.65 -6.04 -19.63
C GLU A 362 -5.41 -6.65 -18.99
N GLU A 363 -4.35 -5.86 -18.89
CA GLU A 363 -3.12 -6.19 -18.18
C GLU A 363 -3.39 -6.47 -16.70
N LEU A 364 -3.95 -5.50 -15.98
CA LEU A 364 -4.25 -5.65 -14.55
C LEU A 364 -5.28 -6.75 -14.29
N LYS A 365 -6.23 -6.97 -15.21
CA LYS A 365 -7.17 -8.10 -15.12
C LYS A 365 -6.44 -9.45 -15.20
N LYS A 366 -5.45 -9.58 -16.09
CA LYS A 366 -4.63 -10.80 -16.18
C LYS A 366 -3.77 -10.95 -14.93
N PHE A 367 -3.15 -9.86 -14.48
CA PHE A 367 -2.33 -9.81 -13.28
C PHE A 367 -3.10 -10.20 -12.02
N PHE A 368 -4.28 -9.63 -11.74
CA PHE A 368 -5.08 -10.00 -10.57
C PHE A 368 -5.57 -11.45 -10.58
N ARG A 369 -5.62 -12.09 -11.75
CA ARG A 369 -5.91 -13.53 -11.88
C ARG A 369 -4.69 -14.41 -11.65
N TYR A 370 -3.55 -13.83 -11.31
CA TYR A 370 -2.36 -14.54 -10.83
C TYR A 370 -2.72 -15.44 -9.64
N ASP A 371 -3.42 -14.87 -8.67
CA ASP A 371 -3.94 -15.62 -7.53
C ASP A 371 -5.21 -16.37 -7.94
N ARG A 372 -5.14 -17.71 -7.87
CA ARG A 372 -6.26 -18.59 -8.27
C ARG A 372 -7.41 -18.56 -7.27
N GLU A 373 -7.15 -18.15 -6.03
CA GLU A 373 -8.17 -17.94 -5.01
C GLU A 373 -8.99 -16.66 -5.29
N HIS A 374 -8.50 -15.80 -6.20
CA HIS A 374 -9.15 -14.56 -6.55
C HIS A 374 -10.39 -14.79 -7.42
N ASN A 375 -11.54 -14.34 -6.91
CA ASN A 375 -12.80 -14.51 -7.60
C ASN A 375 -12.85 -13.65 -8.89
N ARG A 376 -13.02 -14.31 -10.04
CA ARG A 376 -13.08 -13.68 -11.37
C ARG A 376 -14.12 -12.56 -11.48
N TYR A 377 -15.26 -12.66 -10.79
CA TYR A 377 -16.30 -11.63 -10.77
C TYR A 377 -15.88 -10.40 -9.96
N LEU A 378 -15.13 -10.62 -8.87
CA LEU A 378 -14.56 -9.53 -8.08
C LEU A 378 -13.46 -8.81 -8.88
N THR A 379 -12.57 -9.55 -9.56
CA THR A 379 -11.58 -8.95 -10.48
C THR A 379 -12.26 -8.11 -11.55
N TYR A 380 -13.32 -8.63 -12.17
CA TYR A 380 -14.08 -7.88 -13.16
C TYR A 380 -14.65 -6.58 -12.57
N SER A 381 -15.10 -6.61 -11.32
CA SER A 381 -15.62 -5.43 -10.62
C SER A 381 -14.52 -4.41 -10.30
N GLN A 382 -13.33 -4.83 -9.84
CA GLN A 382 -12.17 -3.95 -9.65
C GLN A 382 -11.83 -3.19 -10.93
N ILE A 383 -11.80 -3.90 -12.07
CA ILE A 383 -11.46 -3.32 -13.37
C ILE A 383 -12.53 -2.35 -13.87
N ARG A 384 -13.79 -2.48 -13.42
CA ARG A 384 -14.84 -1.49 -13.73
C ARG A 384 -14.67 -0.20 -12.93
N VAL A 385 -14.24 -0.31 -11.68
CA VAL A 385 -13.92 0.86 -10.83
C VAL A 385 -12.69 1.57 -11.35
N LEU A 386 -11.59 0.86 -11.60
CA LEU A 386 -10.36 1.41 -12.18
C LEU A 386 -10.64 2.18 -13.48
N ARG A 387 -11.42 1.59 -14.39
CA ARG A 387 -11.81 2.25 -15.64
C ARG A 387 -12.65 3.50 -15.41
N GLY A 388 -13.51 3.50 -14.39
CA GLY A 388 -14.27 4.67 -13.97
C GLY A 388 -13.38 5.79 -13.43
N GLN A 389 -12.37 5.45 -12.62
CA GLN A 389 -11.39 6.42 -12.13
C GLN A 389 -10.57 7.03 -13.28
N LEU A 390 -10.12 6.22 -14.23
CA LEU A 390 -9.41 6.70 -15.42
C LEU A 390 -10.28 7.63 -16.28
N TRP A 391 -11.57 7.29 -16.43
CA TRP A 391 -12.53 8.14 -17.13
C TRP A 391 -12.69 9.49 -16.41
N ASN A 392 -13.01 9.47 -15.10
CA ASN A 392 -13.20 10.70 -14.34
C ASN A 392 -11.94 11.56 -14.29
N LEU A 393 -10.77 10.95 -14.15
CA LEU A 393 -9.49 11.65 -14.22
C LEU A 393 -9.35 12.35 -15.57
N ARG A 394 -9.61 11.63 -16.67
CA ARG A 394 -9.53 12.22 -18.01
C ARG A 394 -10.45 13.43 -18.16
N ASP A 395 -11.72 13.30 -17.77
CA ASP A 395 -12.69 14.40 -17.82
C ASP A 395 -12.26 15.58 -16.93
N ALA A 396 -11.60 15.33 -15.80
CA ALA A 396 -11.06 16.36 -14.90
C ALA A 396 -9.85 17.08 -15.51
N LEU A 397 -8.96 16.33 -16.17
CA LEU A 397 -7.83 16.89 -16.91
C LEU A 397 -8.32 17.77 -18.07
N GLU A 398 -9.35 17.36 -18.80
CA GLU A 398 -9.92 18.20 -19.87
C GLU A 398 -10.47 19.52 -19.33
N ALA A 399 -11.13 19.47 -18.17
CA ALA A 399 -11.67 20.65 -17.48
C ALA A 399 -10.61 21.50 -16.76
N ASP A 400 -9.33 21.10 -16.79
CA ASP A 400 -8.22 21.75 -16.08
C ASP A 400 -8.46 21.90 -14.57
N GLU A 401 -9.12 20.89 -14.00
CA GLU A 401 -9.46 20.86 -12.57
C GLU A 401 -8.24 20.49 -11.71
N PRO A 402 -8.05 21.14 -10.54
CA PRO A 402 -7.01 20.74 -9.59
C PRO A 402 -7.39 19.46 -8.84
N PRO A 403 -6.42 18.76 -8.21
CA PRO A 403 -6.66 17.49 -7.51
C PRO A 403 -7.81 17.49 -6.49
N SER A 404 -8.01 18.61 -5.79
CA SER A 404 -9.09 18.82 -4.82
C SER A 404 -10.50 18.78 -5.43
N GLU A 405 -10.67 19.04 -6.73
CA GLU A 405 -11.96 18.94 -7.41
C GLU A 405 -12.25 17.51 -7.91
N TRP A 406 -11.21 16.72 -8.21
CA TRP A 406 -11.38 15.36 -8.74
C TRP A 406 -12.15 14.46 -7.78
N VAL A 407 -11.94 14.65 -6.47
CA VAL A 407 -12.57 13.87 -5.40
C VAL A 407 -14.04 14.22 -5.19
N LYS A 408 -14.51 15.35 -5.74
CA LYS A 408 -15.91 15.80 -5.68
C LYS A 408 -16.74 15.25 -6.84
N ARG A 409 -16.10 14.77 -7.91
CA ARG A 409 -16.79 14.18 -9.05
C ARG A 409 -17.58 12.94 -8.64
N GLU A 410 -18.73 12.75 -9.27
CA GLU A 410 -19.57 11.59 -9.00
C GLU A 410 -18.80 10.29 -9.31
N PRO A 411 -18.74 9.33 -8.36
CA PRO A 411 -18.14 8.04 -8.63
C PRO A 411 -18.91 7.27 -9.70
N ILE A 412 -18.19 6.77 -10.70
CA ILE A 412 -18.75 5.97 -11.79
C ILE A 412 -18.05 4.62 -11.91
N VAL A 413 -18.75 3.69 -12.55
CA VAL A 413 -18.16 2.43 -13.00
C VAL A 413 -18.31 2.32 -14.51
N VAL A 414 -17.28 1.83 -15.18
CA VAL A 414 -17.24 1.82 -16.64
C VAL A 414 -16.98 0.41 -17.15
N THR A 415 -17.79 -0.05 -18.11
CA THR A 415 -17.63 -1.35 -18.79
C THR A 415 -17.21 -1.16 -20.24
N ARG A 416 -16.49 -2.13 -20.82
CA ARG A 416 -16.25 -2.17 -22.28
C ARG A 416 -17.55 -2.49 -23.03
N LYS A 417 -17.76 -1.85 -24.18
CA LYS A 417 -18.87 -2.17 -25.11
C LYS A 417 -18.54 -3.37 -26.00
N TYR A 418 -17.27 -3.55 -26.34
CA TYR A 418 -16.82 -4.58 -27.29
C TYR A 418 -15.66 -5.42 -26.73
N HIS A 419 -15.46 -6.59 -27.33
CA HIS A 419 -14.34 -7.48 -27.02
C HIS A 419 -13.04 -7.12 -27.74
N LYS A 420 -13.14 -6.43 -28.89
CA LYS A 420 -12.01 -5.99 -29.70
C LYS A 420 -11.34 -4.75 -29.10
N ASN A 421 -10.09 -4.51 -29.50
CA ASN A 421 -9.34 -3.33 -29.10
C ASN A 421 -9.97 -2.04 -29.66
N PRO A 422 -9.91 -0.93 -28.91
CA PRO A 422 -10.28 0.37 -29.44
C PRO A 422 -9.51 0.78 -30.68
N SER A 423 -10.21 1.28 -31.69
CA SER A 423 -9.64 1.74 -32.97
C SER A 423 -9.84 3.24 -33.21
N SER A 424 -10.40 3.96 -32.24
CA SER A 424 -10.61 5.41 -32.26
C SER A 424 -10.39 5.98 -30.87
N ASN A 425 -10.21 7.31 -30.78
CA ASN A 425 -10.03 8.01 -29.51
C ASN A 425 -11.34 8.44 -28.83
N ASP A 426 -12.49 7.98 -29.33
CA ASP A 426 -13.80 8.27 -28.74
C ASP A 426 -14.10 7.31 -27.57
N PHE A 427 -14.00 7.83 -26.35
CA PHE A 427 -14.28 7.08 -25.13
C PHE A 427 -15.71 6.52 -25.07
N GLU A 428 -16.71 7.30 -25.49
CA GLU A 428 -18.11 6.89 -25.49
C GLU A 428 -18.38 5.83 -26.56
N GLN A 429 -17.62 5.79 -27.64
CA GLN A 429 -17.73 4.69 -28.61
C GLN A 429 -17.34 3.34 -27.97
N TRP A 430 -16.30 3.30 -27.14
CA TRP A 430 -15.68 2.05 -26.67
C TRP A 430 -16.14 1.58 -25.30
N PHE A 431 -16.61 2.50 -24.47
CA PHE A 431 -17.03 2.18 -23.11
C PHE A 431 -18.45 2.64 -22.81
N ARG A 432 -19.01 2.07 -21.76
CA ARG A 432 -20.32 2.41 -21.23
C ARG A 432 -20.14 2.88 -19.80
N LYS A 433 -20.37 4.18 -19.58
CA LYS A 433 -20.44 4.82 -18.28
C LYS A 433 -21.74 4.40 -17.57
N MET A 434 -21.63 4.10 -16.28
CA MET A 434 -22.77 3.75 -15.44
C MET A 434 -22.63 4.43 -14.08
N PRO A 435 -23.73 4.98 -13.52
CA PRO A 435 -23.72 5.49 -12.15
C PRO A 435 -23.50 4.33 -11.17
N CYS A 436 -23.00 4.65 -9.98
CA CYS A 436 -22.93 3.68 -8.90
C CYS A 436 -24.33 3.43 -8.32
N ASN A 437 -25.01 2.38 -8.78
CA ASN A 437 -26.30 2.01 -8.23
C ASN A 437 -26.13 1.18 -6.94
N TYR A 438 -26.41 1.80 -5.80
CA TYR A 438 -26.40 1.17 -4.47
C TYR A 438 -27.78 0.67 -4.02
N ASN A 439 -28.85 0.94 -4.78
CA ASN A 439 -30.25 0.73 -4.36
C ASN A 439 -30.68 -0.75 -4.33
N HIS A 440 -29.87 -1.68 -4.83
CA HIS A 440 -30.23 -3.11 -4.96
C HIS A 440 -29.24 -4.08 -4.33
N ARG A 441 -28.33 -3.60 -3.48
CA ARG A 441 -27.42 -4.49 -2.74
C ARG A 441 -27.79 -4.45 -1.27
N GLY A 442 -28.47 -5.51 -0.81
CA GLY A 442 -28.47 -5.82 0.62
C GLY A 442 -27.03 -5.87 1.09
N CYS A 443 -26.76 -5.27 2.24
CA CYS A 443 -25.45 -5.26 2.87
C CYS A 443 -24.89 -6.69 2.84
N CYS A 444 -23.71 -6.86 2.22
CA CYS A 444 -23.03 -8.15 2.15
C CYS A 444 -22.76 -8.69 3.56
#